data_AF-A0A8S1ED51-F1
#
_entry.id   AF-A0A8S1ED51-F1
#
_cell.length_a   1.000
_cell.length_b   1.000
_cell.length_c   1.000
_cell.angle_alpha   90.00
_cell.angle_beta   90.00
_cell.angle_gamma   90.00
#
_symmetry.space_group_name_H-M   'P 1'
#
loop_
_entity.id
_entity.type
_entity.pdbx_description
1 polymer ?
#
loop_
_entity_poly.entity_id
_entity_poly.type
_entity_poly.pdbx_seq_one_letter_code
_entity_poly.pdbx_strand_id
1 'polypeptide(L)'
;MSINLLIIGVLFQVLATHQTLLPNMEEKLALGEGGITCPPDIKTYTRLNGVKWCSIPAYWPVNYDEAKSWCEGAGGTLAGFDNAAQRKIAADYAKKILKELGMTSGAFWIGAYRKKECQVSNWKKVKACLPAEKNSIEWIDGNTTSTDGFNFRKGQPDYNMGNQNAVYMVVGEDVVDRYGVWKNEEMDDVR
;
A
#
# COMPACT_ATOMS: atom_id res chain seq x y z
N MET A 1 4.39 12.59 -17.18
CA MET A 1 5.36 13.29 -16.31
C MET A 1 4.65 13.53 -15.00
N SER A 2 4.63 12.49 -14.18
CA SER A 2 3.89 12.42 -12.92
C SER A 2 4.61 13.25 -11.86
N ILE A 3 3.87 13.70 -10.86
CA ILE A 3 4.33 14.61 -9.80
C ILE A 3 5.52 14.03 -9.04
N ASN A 4 6.43 14.92 -8.63
CA ASN A 4 7.49 14.68 -7.67
C ASN A 4 6.94 14.47 -6.23
N LEU A 5 5.95 13.59 -6.05
CA LEU A 5 5.64 13.07 -4.73
C LEU A 5 6.61 11.92 -4.56
N LEU A 6 7.66 12.16 -3.77
CA LEU A 6 8.71 11.17 -3.58
C LEU A 6 8.07 9.93 -2.95
N ILE A 7 8.14 8.80 -3.66
CA ILE A 7 7.83 7.50 -3.08
C ILE A 7 9.00 7.15 -2.17
N ILE A 8 8.69 7.03 -0.90
CA ILE A 8 9.69 6.97 0.17
C ILE A 8 9.60 5.68 0.96
N GLY A 9 8.56 4.88 0.76
CA GLY A 9 8.39 3.69 1.57
C GLY A 9 7.48 2.63 0.97
N VAL A 10 7.36 1.57 1.76
CA VAL A 10 6.68 0.33 1.41
C VAL A 10 5.75 -0.04 2.55
N LEU A 11 4.47 -0.26 2.27
CA LEU A 11 3.56 -0.87 3.23
C LEU A 11 3.51 -2.37 2.94
N PHE A 12 3.99 -3.17 3.89
CA PHE A 12 3.92 -4.61 3.79
C PHE A 12 3.12 -5.22 4.93
N GLN A 13 2.69 -6.45 4.74
CA GLN A 13 1.86 -7.16 5.68
C GLN A 13 2.32 -8.60 5.84
N VAL A 14 2.17 -9.13 7.06
CA VAL A 14 2.48 -10.52 7.39
C VAL A 14 1.30 -11.12 8.13
N LEU A 15 1.02 -12.39 7.83
CA LEU A 15 0.00 -13.16 8.53
C LEU A 15 0.34 -13.23 10.02
N ALA A 16 -0.63 -12.93 10.88
CA ALA A 16 -0.46 -13.09 12.31
C ALA A 16 -0.54 -14.60 12.67
N THR A 17 0.46 -15.39 12.28
CA THR A 17 0.72 -16.75 12.75
C THR A 17 2.22 -17.00 12.78
N HIS A 18 2.68 -17.79 13.76
CA HIS A 18 4.07 -18.14 14.07
C HIS A 18 5.03 -18.15 12.86
N GLN A 19 5.78 -17.06 12.67
CA GLN A 19 7.06 -17.12 11.95
C GLN A 19 7.88 -15.89 12.33
N THR A 20 9.12 -16.16 12.73
CA THR A 20 10.19 -15.20 13.00
C THR A 20 10.24 -14.11 11.92
N LEU A 21 10.00 -12.86 12.30
CA LEU A 21 10.56 -11.73 11.55
C LEU A 21 12.06 -11.99 11.47
N LEU A 22 12.59 -12.13 10.25
CA LEU A 22 14.02 -12.39 10.06
C LEU A 22 14.84 -11.33 10.81
N PRO A 23 15.97 -11.71 11.42
CA PRO A 23 16.92 -10.70 11.88
C PRO A 23 17.35 -9.89 10.65
N ASN A 24 17.45 -8.57 10.80
CA ASN A 24 17.93 -7.58 9.82
C ASN A 24 16.88 -6.64 9.20
N MET A 25 15.75 -6.39 9.89
CA MET A 25 15.20 -5.04 9.96
C MET A 25 15.77 -4.44 11.25
N GLU A 26 16.97 -3.87 11.18
CA GLU A 26 17.89 -3.66 12.29
C GLU A 26 17.21 -3.09 13.56
N GLU A 27 17.16 -3.95 14.58
CA GLU A 27 17.12 -3.60 16.00
C GLU A 27 15.94 -2.73 16.48
N LYS A 28 14.80 -3.37 16.71
CA LYS A 28 14.06 -3.33 17.99
C LYS A 28 12.76 -4.08 17.79
N LEU A 29 12.69 -5.31 18.30
CA LEU A 29 11.43 -6.00 18.45
C LEU A 29 11.53 -7.15 19.45
N ALA A 30 11.37 -6.79 20.73
CA ALA A 30 11.52 -7.67 21.86
C ALA A 30 10.42 -8.75 21.89
N LEU A 31 10.90 -9.99 22.06
CA LEU A 31 10.17 -11.24 22.21
C LEU A 31 9.36 -11.26 23.52
N GLY A 32 8.14 -11.81 23.48
CA GLY A 32 7.33 -12.13 24.65
C GLY A 32 6.40 -13.31 24.37
N GLU A 33 6.43 -14.32 25.25
CA GLU A 33 5.79 -15.63 25.10
C GLU A 33 4.27 -15.59 25.36
N GLY A 34 3.51 -16.40 24.61
CA GLY A 34 2.11 -16.74 24.91
C GLY A 34 1.06 -15.89 24.20
N GLY A 35 0.67 -16.29 22.99
CA GLY A 35 -0.36 -15.62 22.18
C GLY A 35 0.22 -14.66 21.16
N ILE A 36 -0.19 -14.81 19.90
CA ILE A 36 0.32 -14.07 18.74
C ILE A 36 0.19 -12.55 18.98
N THR A 37 1.31 -11.84 19.03
CA THR A 37 1.35 -10.39 19.18
C THR A 37 2.17 -9.84 18.02
N CYS A 38 1.61 -8.95 17.19
CA CYS A 38 2.44 -8.18 16.28
C CYS A 38 3.51 -7.47 17.12
N PRO A 39 4.66 -7.13 16.52
CA PRO A 39 5.59 -6.21 17.12
C PRO A 39 4.99 -5.11 18.01
N PRO A 40 5.54 -4.79 19.20
CA PRO A 40 5.09 -3.63 19.95
C PRO A 40 5.02 -2.39 19.03
N ASP A 41 3.94 -1.64 19.15
CA ASP A 41 3.56 -0.49 18.29
C ASP A 41 3.01 -0.79 16.88
N ILE A 42 2.95 -2.06 16.47
CA ILE A 42 2.30 -2.47 15.22
C ILE A 42 0.80 -2.70 15.43
N LYS A 43 -0.01 -1.98 14.66
CA LYS A 43 -1.47 -2.15 14.65
C LYS A 43 -1.84 -3.39 13.83
N THR A 44 -2.57 -4.29 14.47
CA THR A 44 -3.28 -5.37 13.79
C THR A 44 -4.55 -4.83 13.15
N TYR A 45 -4.97 -5.48 12.07
CA TYR A 45 -6.37 -5.45 11.69
C TYR A 45 -6.82 -6.84 11.24
N THR A 46 -8.12 -7.07 11.37
CA THR A 46 -8.77 -8.31 10.91
C THR A 46 -9.33 -8.07 9.52
N ARG A 47 -8.98 -8.96 8.59
CA ARG A 47 -9.53 -9.03 7.24
C ARG A 47 -10.98 -9.52 7.25
N LEU A 48 -11.70 -9.31 6.15
CA LEU A 48 -13.08 -9.80 5.99
C LEU A 48 -13.18 -11.33 6.13
N ASN A 49 -12.12 -12.06 5.78
CA ASN A 49 -12.04 -13.52 5.95
C ASN A 49 -11.71 -13.97 7.41
N GLY A 50 -11.65 -13.03 8.37
CA GLY A 50 -11.36 -13.32 9.78
C GLY A 50 -9.88 -13.44 10.13
N VAL A 51 -8.99 -13.33 9.14
CA VAL A 51 -7.54 -13.46 9.34
C VAL A 51 -6.94 -12.15 9.86
N LYS A 52 -6.08 -12.23 10.88
CA LYS A 52 -5.36 -11.07 11.40
C LYS A 52 -4.05 -10.86 10.65
N TRP A 53 -3.75 -9.60 10.34
CA TRP A 53 -2.51 -9.20 9.68
C TRP A 53 -1.81 -8.12 10.49
N CYS A 54 -0.48 -8.13 10.44
CA CYS A 54 0.38 -7.05 10.91
C CYS A 54 0.74 -6.18 9.71
N SER A 55 0.48 -4.87 9.74
CA SER A 55 0.99 -3.95 8.73
C SER A 55 2.25 -3.25 9.21
N ILE A 56 3.28 -3.26 8.39
CA ILE A 56 4.61 -2.76 8.71
C ILE A 56 5.02 -1.80 7.57
N PRO A 57 5.17 -0.49 7.83
CA PRO A 57 5.79 0.44 6.92
C PRO A 57 7.31 0.26 7.02
N ALA A 58 7.96 0.13 5.88
CA ALA A 58 9.40 0.28 5.73
C ALA A 58 9.68 1.54 4.92
N TYR A 59 10.83 2.17 5.18
CA TYR A 59 11.28 3.34 4.45
C TYR A 59 12.50 2.95 3.61
N TRP A 60 12.36 3.03 2.29
CA TRP A 60 13.43 2.82 1.33
C TRP A 60 13.01 3.39 -0.02
N PRO A 61 13.87 4.13 -0.73
CA PRO A 61 13.58 4.58 -2.09
C PRO A 61 13.75 3.40 -3.05
N VAL A 62 12.69 2.61 -3.21
CA VAL A 62 12.63 1.45 -4.10
C VAL A 62 11.50 1.60 -5.11
N ASN A 63 11.65 0.96 -6.27
CA ASN A 63 10.54 0.80 -7.20
C ASN A 63 9.54 -0.27 -6.69
N TYR A 64 8.40 -0.41 -7.37
CA TYR A 64 7.35 -1.34 -6.94
C TYR A 64 7.81 -2.81 -6.89
N ASP A 65 8.55 -3.26 -7.90
CA ASP A 65 8.99 -4.66 -7.98
C ASP A 65 10.01 -4.99 -6.89
N GLU A 66 10.91 -4.04 -6.60
CA GLU A 66 11.82 -4.11 -5.46
C GLU A 66 11.03 -4.14 -4.15
N ALA A 67 10.09 -3.21 -3.93
CA ALA A 67 9.24 -3.19 -2.75
C ALA A 67 8.53 -4.53 -2.54
N LYS A 68 7.91 -5.08 -3.58
CA LYS A 68 7.27 -6.39 -3.57
C LYS A 68 8.24 -7.51 -3.19
N SER A 69 9.40 -7.56 -3.83
CA SER A 69 10.46 -8.55 -3.57
C SER A 69 10.95 -8.50 -2.12
N TRP A 70 11.14 -7.30 -1.56
CA TRP A 70 11.50 -7.10 -0.16
C TRP A 70 10.44 -7.67 0.79
N CYS A 71 9.17 -7.43 0.51
CA CYS A 71 8.06 -7.94 1.32
C CYS A 71 8.00 -9.48 1.28
N GLU A 72 8.12 -10.05 0.08
CA GLU A 72 8.11 -11.50 -0.16
C GLU A 72 9.31 -12.18 0.53
N GLY A 73 10.50 -11.59 0.42
CA GLY A 73 11.70 -12.06 1.10
C GLY A 73 11.60 -12.05 2.62
N ALA A 74 10.79 -11.16 3.19
CA ALA A 74 10.49 -11.09 4.62
C ALA A 74 9.34 -12.02 5.07
N GLY A 75 8.82 -12.88 4.18
CA GLY A 75 7.68 -13.76 4.46
C GLY A 75 6.33 -13.05 4.50
N GLY A 76 6.25 -11.85 3.92
CA GLY A 76 5.04 -11.04 3.80
C GLY A 76 4.67 -10.76 2.34
N THR A 77 3.83 -9.75 2.16
CA THR A 77 3.45 -9.21 0.85
C THR A 77 3.12 -7.73 0.99
N LEU A 78 3.03 -6.99 -0.11
CA LEU A 78 2.58 -5.60 -0.07
C LEU A 78 1.14 -5.53 0.46
N ALA A 79 0.84 -4.50 1.24
CA ALA A 79 -0.39 -4.43 2.02
C ALA A 79 -1.63 -4.23 1.14
N GLY A 80 -2.65 -5.08 1.36
CA GLY A 80 -3.98 -4.90 0.79
C GLY A 80 -4.99 -4.45 1.85
N PHE A 81 -6.09 -3.82 1.42
CA PHE A 81 -7.12 -3.30 2.32
C PHE A 81 -8.52 -3.70 1.88
N ASP A 82 -9.25 -4.38 2.74
CA ASP A 82 -10.65 -4.72 2.48
C ASP A 82 -11.58 -3.51 2.58
N ASN A 83 -11.21 -2.50 3.38
CA ASN A 83 -12.05 -1.34 3.67
C ASN A 83 -11.24 -0.12 4.10
N ALA A 84 -11.92 1.02 4.18
CA ALA A 84 -11.34 2.30 4.58
C ALA A 84 -10.71 2.30 5.98
N ALA A 85 -11.24 1.52 6.93
CA ALA A 85 -10.68 1.49 8.29
C ALA A 85 -9.29 0.83 8.30
N GLN A 86 -9.11 -0.26 7.55
CA GLN A 86 -7.80 -0.92 7.41
C GLN A 86 -6.79 -0.01 6.70
N ARG A 87 -7.20 0.65 5.61
CA ARG A 87 -6.37 1.65 4.92
C ARG A 87 -5.94 2.77 5.87
N LYS A 88 -6.87 3.29 6.67
CA LYS A 88 -6.60 4.37 7.63
C LYS A 88 -5.59 3.93 8.71
N ILE A 89 -5.70 2.71 9.22
CA ILE A 89 -4.72 2.15 10.16
C ILE A 89 -3.32 2.13 9.55
N ALA A 90 -3.20 1.68 8.29
CA ALA A 90 -1.93 1.65 7.58
C ALA A 90 -1.36 3.06 7.35
N ALA A 91 -2.19 4.02 6.93
CA ALA A 91 -1.79 5.42 6.75
C ALA A 91 -1.35 6.06 8.08
N ASP A 92 -2.09 5.86 9.17
CA ASP A 92 -1.73 6.40 10.48
C ASP A 92 -0.41 5.79 11.00
N TYR A 93 -0.07 4.56 10.61
CA TYR A 93 1.22 3.97 10.96
C TYR A 93 2.36 4.51 10.08
N ALA A 94 2.16 4.63 8.77
CA ALA A 94 3.12 5.28 7.87
C ALA A 94 3.42 6.74 8.27
N LYS A 95 2.43 7.48 8.81
CA LYS A 95 2.67 8.82 9.39
C LYS A 95 3.66 8.83 10.55
N LYS A 96 3.75 7.76 11.34
CA LYS A 96 4.74 7.69 12.42
C LYS A 96 6.15 7.64 11.85
N ILE A 97 6.36 6.84 10.81
CA ILE A 97 7.64 6.76 10.08
C ILE A 97 7.99 8.11 9.45
N LEU A 98 7.04 8.77 8.79
CA LEU A 98 7.24 10.12 8.27
C LEU A 98 7.75 11.08 9.36
N LYS A 99 7.10 11.07 10.52
CA LYS A 99 7.47 11.92 11.66
C LYS A 99 8.87 11.61 12.17
N GLU A 100 9.25 10.33 12.28
CA GLU A 100 10.60 9.90 12.70
C GLU A 100 11.68 10.36 11.72
N LEU A 101 11.35 10.44 10.43
CA LEU A 101 12.21 10.94 9.36
C LEU A 101 12.22 12.47 9.24
N GLY A 102 11.46 13.19 10.07
CA GLY A 102 11.32 14.65 9.98
C GLY A 102 10.53 15.12 8.74
N MET A 103 9.73 14.24 8.16
CA MET A 103 8.89 14.52 6.98
C MET A 103 7.43 14.75 7.39
N THR A 104 6.73 15.63 6.66
CA THR A 104 5.30 15.89 6.89
C THR A 104 4.38 15.10 5.97
N SER A 105 4.90 14.65 4.83
CA SER A 105 4.15 13.92 3.81
C SER A 105 5.06 12.99 2.99
N GLY A 106 4.45 12.02 2.30
CA GLY A 106 5.10 11.19 1.30
C GLY A 106 4.18 10.11 0.74
N ALA A 107 4.73 9.18 -0.04
CA ALA A 107 3.98 8.08 -0.63
C ALA A 107 4.57 6.71 -0.28
N PHE A 108 3.69 5.73 -0.07
CA PHE A 108 4.04 4.36 0.23
C PHE A 108 3.45 3.41 -0.81
N TRP A 109 4.25 2.46 -1.29
CA TRP A 109 3.75 1.36 -2.12
C TRP A 109 2.75 0.50 -1.36
N ILE A 110 1.66 0.10 -2.04
CA ILE A 110 0.65 -0.81 -1.52
C ILE A 110 0.50 -2.02 -2.45
N GLY A 111 -0.13 -3.09 -1.97
CA GLY A 111 -0.27 -4.37 -2.68
C GLY A 111 -1.33 -4.37 -3.75
N ALA A 112 -1.34 -3.35 -4.61
CA ALA A 112 -2.31 -3.22 -5.69
C ALA A 112 -1.61 -3.00 -7.03
N TYR A 113 -2.13 -3.66 -8.07
CA TYR A 113 -1.58 -3.64 -9.42
C TYR A 113 -2.68 -3.66 -10.48
N ARG A 114 -2.41 -3.09 -11.65
CA ARG A 114 -3.37 -3.07 -12.76
C ARG A 114 -3.60 -4.46 -13.32
N LYS A 115 -4.86 -4.85 -13.39
CA LYS A 115 -5.29 -6.12 -14.00
C LYS A 115 -4.79 -6.22 -15.43
N LYS A 116 -4.35 -7.41 -15.81
CA LYS A 116 -3.75 -7.67 -17.13
C LYS A 116 -4.66 -7.25 -18.28
N GLU A 117 -5.96 -7.52 -18.20
CA GLU A 117 -6.96 -7.13 -19.20
C GLU A 117 -7.21 -5.61 -19.29
N CYS A 118 -6.77 -4.86 -18.28
CA CYS A 118 -6.87 -3.41 -18.22
C CYS A 118 -5.56 -2.70 -18.64
N GLN A 119 -4.51 -3.46 -18.98
CA GLN A 119 -3.25 -2.93 -19.49
C GLN A 119 -3.31 -2.68 -21.00
N VAL A 120 -4.32 -1.92 -21.44
CA VAL A 120 -4.55 -1.55 -22.84
C VAL A 120 -4.92 -0.07 -22.95
N SER A 121 -4.53 0.58 -24.04
CA SER A 121 -4.72 2.03 -24.21
C SER A 121 -6.19 2.49 -24.15
N ASN A 122 -7.13 1.60 -24.46
CA ASN A 122 -8.57 1.83 -24.44
C ASN A 122 -9.27 1.15 -23.24
N TRP A 123 -8.57 0.89 -22.14
CA TRP A 123 -9.08 0.15 -20.97
C TRP A 123 -10.42 0.70 -20.42
N LYS A 124 -10.69 1.99 -20.57
CA LYS A 124 -11.99 2.62 -20.22
C LYS A 124 -13.19 2.09 -21.04
N LYS A 125 -12.95 1.29 -22.08
CA LYS A 125 -13.97 0.59 -22.88
C LYS A 125 -14.06 -0.90 -22.53
N VAL A 126 -13.13 -1.43 -21.75
CA VAL A 126 -13.10 -2.84 -21.35
C VAL A 126 -14.05 -3.01 -20.17
N LYS A 127 -15.13 -3.78 -20.35
CA LYS A 127 -16.20 -3.95 -19.35
C LYS A 127 -15.67 -4.41 -17.98
N ALA A 128 -14.68 -5.31 -17.96
CA ALA A 128 -14.06 -5.82 -16.73
C ALA A 128 -13.33 -4.74 -15.92
N CYS A 129 -12.90 -3.65 -16.57
CA CYS A 129 -12.20 -2.55 -15.95
C CYS A 129 -13.14 -1.47 -15.40
N LEU A 130 -14.46 -1.57 -15.65
CA LEU A 130 -15.45 -0.55 -15.29
C LEU A 130 -16.25 -0.92 -14.02
N PRO A 131 -16.63 0.07 -13.16
CA PRO A 131 -16.20 1.47 -13.20
C PRO A 131 -14.69 1.60 -13.02
N ALA A 132 -14.11 2.47 -13.85
CA ALA A 132 -12.70 2.53 -14.19
C ALA A 132 -11.77 2.46 -12.97
N GLU A 133 -12.20 3.09 -11.88
CA GLU A 133 -11.32 3.44 -10.78
C GLU A 133 -10.96 2.21 -9.93
N LYS A 134 -11.97 1.47 -9.48
CA LYS A 134 -11.79 0.34 -8.55
C LYS A 134 -11.63 -1.02 -9.24
N ASN A 135 -12.14 -1.15 -10.46
CA ASN A 135 -12.20 -2.45 -11.14
C ASN A 135 -11.02 -2.71 -12.07
N SER A 136 -10.25 -1.68 -12.43
CA SER A 136 -9.05 -1.84 -13.26
C SER A 136 -7.80 -2.25 -12.50
N ILE A 137 -7.83 -2.14 -11.18
CA ILE A 137 -6.77 -2.50 -10.25
C ILE A 137 -7.23 -3.72 -9.43
N GLU A 138 -6.32 -4.61 -9.11
CA GLU A 138 -6.52 -5.75 -8.23
C GLU A 138 -5.50 -5.74 -7.09
N TRP A 139 -5.86 -6.38 -5.98
CA TRP A 139 -4.91 -6.65 -4.91
C TRP A 139 -4.06 -7.87 -5.27
N ILE A 140 -2.74 -7.78 -5.05
CA ILE A 140 -1.79 -8.83 -5.41
C ILE A 140 -1.46 -9.77 -4.23
N ASP A 141 -2.03 -9.50 -3.06
CA ASP A 141 -1.72 -10.24 -1.83
C ASP A 141 -2.46 -11.59 -1.72
N GLY A 142 -3.28 -11.94 -2.71
CA GLY A 142 -4.06 -13.18 -2.79
C GLY A 142 -5.17 -13.31 -1.75
N ASN A 143 -5.39 -12.29 -0.90
CA ASN A 143 -6.28 -12.37 0.25
C ASN A 143 -7.34 -11.27 0.28
N THR A 144 -7.01 -10.08 -0.24
CA THR A 144 -7.98 -8.97 -0.31
C THR A 144 -8.89 -9.19 -1.51
N THR A 145 -10.19 -9.23 -1.28
CA THR A 145 -11.18 -9.38 -2.36
C THR A 145 -12.05 -8.15 -2.55
N SER A 146 -12.17 -7.31 -1.53
CA SER A 146 -12.97 -6.09 -1.56
C SER A 146 -12.23 -4.94 -2.23
N THR A 147 -12.96 -4.07 -2.94
CA THR A 147 -12.43 -2.82 -3.51
C THR A 147 -12.73 -1.60 -2.63
N ASP A 148 -13.33 -1.80 -1.45
CA ASP A 148 -13.70 -0.70 -0.54
C ASP A 148 -12.49 -0.11 0.19
N GLY A 149 -11.35 -0.80 0.18
CA GLY A 149 -10.09 -0.23 0.64
C GLY A 149 -9.48 0.80 -0.31
N PHE A 150 -9.86 0.80 -1.59
CA PHE A 150 -9.35 1.79 -2.55
C PHE A 150 -9.95 3.18 -2.31
N ASN A 151 -9.08 4.19 -2.35
CA ASN A 151 -9.43 5.61 -2.29
C ASN A 151 -8.62 6.36 -3.35
N PHE A 152 -8.90 6.10 -4.62
CA PHE A 152 -8.22 6.80 -5.70
C PHE A 152 -8.60 8.28 -5.70
N ARG A 153 -7.60 9.12 -5.95
CA ARG A 153 -7.83 10.53 -6.20
C ARG A 153 -8.77 10.70 -7.39
N LYS A 154 -9.55 11.78 -7.41
CA LYS A 154 -10.40 12.09 -8.57
C LYS A 154 -9.57 12.07 -9.86
N GLY A 155 -10.01 11.27 -10.82
CA GLY A 155 -9.34 11.09 -12.11
C GLY A 155 -8.39 9.91 -12.16
N GLN A 156 -8.07 9.30 -11.01
CA GLN A 156 -7.27 8.09 -10.90
C GLN A 156 -8.10 6.83 -10.68
N PRO A 157 -7.57 5.64 -11.01
CA PRO A 157 -6.42 5.42 -11.90
C PRO A 157 -6.65 5.90 -13.33
N ASP A 158 -5.61 6.47 -13.96
CA ASP A 158 -5.69 7.07 -15.30
C ASP A 158 -4.92 6.29 -16.38
N TYR A 159 -4.04 5.35 -15.98
CA TYR A 159 -3.14 4.62 -16.86
C TYR A 159 -2.30 5.56 -17.74
N ASN A 160 -1.77 6.64 -17.17
CA ASN A 160 -1.07 7.66 -17.94
C ASN A 160 0.04 7.06 -18.80
N MET A 161 0.09 7.45 -20.06
CA MET A 161 1.04 6.96 -21.07
C MET A 161 1.04 5.43 -21.26
N GLY A 162 0.01 4.72 -20.78
CA GLY A 162 -0.12 3.27 -20.98
C GLY A 162 0.86 2.42 -20.17
N ASN A 163 1.39 2.92 -19.05
CA ASN A 163 2.35 2.15 -18.26
C ASN A 163 2.31 2.41 -16.74
N GLN A 164 1.22 2.94 -16.22
CA GLN A 164 1.02 3.07 -14.78
C GLN A 164 0.20 1.88 -14.25
N ASN A 165 0.90 0.92 -13.64
CA ASN A 165 0.31 -0.34 -13.21
C ASN A 165 0.33 -0.51 -11.69
N ALA A 166 1.37 -0.02 -11.02
CA ALA A 166 1.52 -0.11 -9.58
C ALA A 166 0.73 1.00 -8.88
N VAL A 167 0.43 0.85 -7.60
CA VAL A 167 -0.29 1.88 -6.83
C VAL A 167 0.51 2.27 -5.60
N TYR A 168 0.64 3.58 -5.38
CA TYR A 168 1.04 4.12 -4.08
C TYR A 168 -0.16 4.76 -3.38
N MET A 169 -0.02 4.93 -2.07
CA MET A 169 -0.92 5.73 -1.24
C MET A 169 -0.17 6.93 -0.68
N VAL A 170 -0.75 8.13 -0.82
CA VAL A 170 -0.27 9.36 -0.19
C VAL A 170 -0.56 9.32 1.30
N VAL A 171 0.42 9.71 2.11
CA VAL A 171 0.33 9.69 3.57
C VAL A 171 0.89 11.00 4.12
N GLY A 172 0.22 11.58 5.11
CA GLY A 172 0.68 12.76 5.84
C GLY A 172 -0.19 14.00 5.64
N GLU A 173 0.43 15.17 5.66
CA GLU A 173 -0.22 16.45 5.33
C GLU A 173 -0.58 16.54 3.84
N ASP A 174 -1.51 17.44 3.53
CA ASP A 174 -1.93 17.69 2.15
C ASP A 174 -0.74 18.21 1.32
N VAL A 175 -0.51 17.59 0.15
CA VAL A 175 0.56 17.97 -0.77
C VAL A 175 -0.02 18.74 -1.94
N VAL A 176 0.53 19.92 -2.24
CA VAL A 176 0.10 20.75 -3.37
C VAL A 176 1.12 20.65 -4.51
N ASP A 177 0.64 20.35 -5.69
CA ASP A 177 1.44 20.35 -6.92
C ASP A 177 0.67 20.93 -8.13
N ARG A 178 1.25 20.77 -9.32
CA ARG A 178 0.68 21.30 -10.57
C ARG A 178 -0.66 20.69 -11.01
N TYR A 179 -1.06 19.57 -10.42
CA TYR A 179 -2.33 18.88 -10.68
C TYR A 179 -3.34 19.07 -9.55
N GLY A 180 -2.97 19.72 -8.44
CA GLY A 180 -3.86 20.14 -7.36
C GLY A 180 -3.40 19.69 -5.98
N VAL A 181 -4.36 19.53 -5.08
CA VAL A 181 -4.13 19.02 -3.72
C VAL A 181 -4.24 17.50 -3.73
N TRP A 182 -3.25 16.83 -3.13
CA TRP A 182 -3.26 15.42 -2.77
C TRP A 182 -3.56 15.31 -1.30
N LYS A 183 -4.61 14.57 -0.98
CA LYS A 183 -5.04 14.36 0.39
C LYS A 183 -4.45 13.09 0.96
N ASN A 184 -4.34 13.06 2.28
CA ASN A 184 -4.01 11.85 3.00
C ASN A 184 -4.92 10.67 2.57
N GLU A 185 -4.32 9.49 2.39
CA GLU A 185 -4.94 8.25 1.92
C GLU A 185 -5.41 8.24 0.47
N GLU A 186 -5.18 9.29 -0.33
CA GLU A 186 -5.44 9.24 -1.76
C GLU A 186 -4.44 8.31 -2.47
N MET A 187 -4.93 7.60 -3.47
CA MET A 187 -4.15 6.64 -4.25
C MET A 187 -3.98 7.11 -5.69
N ASP A 188 -2.84 6.75 -6.26
CA ASP A 188 -2.45 7.01 -7.65
C ASP A 188 -1.89 5.73 -8.26
N ASP A 189 -2.19 5.46 -9.53
CA ASP A 189 -1.42 4.47 -10.28
C ASP A 189 -0.16 5.10 -10.86
N VAL A 190 0.95 4.38 -10.78
CA VAL A 190 2.25 4.83 -11.25
C VAL A 190 3.06 3.69 -11.89
N ARG A 191 4.21 4.07 -12.44
CA ARG A 191 5.16 3.15 -13.05
C ARG A 191 5.94 2.41 -12.00
#